data_AF-A0A1I0Y7Z7-F1
#
_entry.id   AF-A0A1I0Y7Z7-F1
#
_cell.length_a   1.000
_cell.length_b   1.000
_cell.length_c   1.000
_cell.angle_alpha   90.00
_cell.angle_beta   90.00
_cell.angle_gamma   90.00
#
_symmetry.space_group_name_H-M   'P 1'
#
loop_
_entity.id
_entity.type
_entity.pdbx_description
1 polymer ?
#
loop_
_entity_poly.entity_id
_entity_poly.type
_entity_poly.pdbx_seq_one_letter_code
_entity_poly.pdbx_strand_id
1 'polypeptide(L)'
;MQSECITFRIQSAFLDYKKLMKSLLLAILIFFTGQAIAQQAPLLPIVKSNIKGVNIYGQTVDNQTRCQHWHSDLDVIAIKFKCCEKYYPCFSCHEEEADHKPQVWPKAEFDTKAILCGVCGSELTIAEYQASGNACPKCTAAFNPGCSKHYHLYFETED
;
A
#
# COMPACT_ATOMS: atom_id res chain seq x y z
N MET A 1 -26.00 -66.95 -20.18
CA MET A 1 -24.56 -66.64 -20.29
C MET A 1 -24.24 -65.21 -20.79
N GLN A 2 -25.16 -64.45 -21.39
CA GLN A 2 -24.89 -63.07 -21.83
C GLN A 2 -25.34 -61.96 -20.85
N SER A 3 -26.29 -62.24 -19.93
CA SER A 3 -26.82 -61.23 -18.99
C SER A 3 -25.84 -60.86 -17.85
N GLU A 4 -25.09 -61.83 -17.32
CA GLU A 4 -24.13 -61.61 -16.21
C GLU A 4 -22.90 -60.79 -16.63
N CYS A 5 -22.56 -60.80 -17.92
CA CYS A 5 -21.43 -60.02 -18.46
C CYS A 5 -21.75 -58.50 -18.53
N ILE A 6 -23.02 -58.14 -18.68
CA ILE A 6 -23.46 -56.73 -18.74
C ILE A 6 -23.48 -56.12 -17.34
N THR A 7 -23.96 -56.84 -16.33
CA THR A 7 -24.00 -56.37 -14.93
C THR A 7 -22.60 -56.13 -14.37
N PHE A 8 -21.65 -57.04 -14.65
CA PHE A 8 -20.25 -56.89 -14.21
C PHE A 8 -19.57 -55.65 -14.79
N ARG A 9 -19.84 -55.33 -16.07
CA ARG A 9 -19.27 -54.15 -16.76
C ARG A 9 -19.86 -52.82 -16.27
N ILE A 10 -21.13 -52.79 -15.88
CA ILE A 10 -21.76 -51.58 -15.31
C ILE A 10 -21.22 -51.32 -13.89
N GLN A 11 -21.00 -52.37 -13.10
CA GLN A 11 -20.51 -52.28 -11.74
C GLN A 11 -19.04 -51.86 -11.67
N SER A 12 -18.20 -52.34 -12.61
CA SER A 12 -16.82 -51.87 -12.75
C SER A 12 -16.76 -50.40 -13.18
N ALA A 13 -17.57 -49.99 -14.18
CA ALA A 13 -17.65 -48.59 -14.61
C ALA A 13 -18.15 -47.64 -13.51
N PHE A 14 -19.07 -48.10 -12.66
CA PHE A 14 -19.55 -47.34 -11.48
C PHE A 14 -18.47 -47.19 -10.39
N LEU A 15 -17.66 -48.23 -10.17
CA LEU A 15 -16.53 -48.19 -9.25
C LEU A 15 -15.44 -47.24 -9.76
N ASP A 16 -15.15 -47.29 -11.05
CA ASP A 16 -14.15 -46.43 -11.71
C ASP A 16 -14.60 -44.97 -11.70
N TYR A 17 -15.88 -44.68 -11.95
CA TYR A 17 -16.45 -43.32 -11.85
C TYR A 17 -16.38 -42.76 -10.43
N LYS A 18 -16.72 -43.55 -9.40
CA LYS A 18 -16.58 -43.14 -7.99
C LYS A 18 -15.12 -42.91 -7.60
N LYS A 19 -14.19 -43.69 -8.15
CA LYS A 19 -12.76 -43.55 -7.91
C LYS A 19 -12.21 -42.29 -8.60
N LEU A 20 -12.63 -42.02 -9.83
CA LEU A 20 -12.30 -40.81 -10.57
C LEU A 20 -12.85 -39.55 -9.88
N MET A 21 -14.11 -39.55 -9.44
CA MET A 21 -14.70 -38.44 -8.70
C MET A 21 -14.02 -38.19 -7.35
N LYS A 22 -13.64 -39.24 -6.62
CA LYS A 22 -12.89 -39.10 -5.36
C LYS A 22 -11.49 -38.53 -5.60
N SER A 23 -10.79 -38.98 -6.63
CA SER A 23 -9.49 -38.44 -7.02
C SER A 23 -9.60 -36.99 -7.50
N LEU A 24 -10.67 -36.64 -8.21
CA LEU A 24 -10.95 -35.27 -8.66
C LEU A 24 -11.30 -34.35 -7.47
N LEU A 25 -12.14 -34.80 -6.54
CA LEU A 25 -12.46 -34.07 -5.30
C LEU A 25 -11.22 -33.88 -4.41
N LEU A 26 -10.37 -34.89 -4.30
CA LEU A 26 -9.11 -34.80 -3.56
C LEU A 26 -8.13 -33.82 -4.22
N ALA A 27 -8.02 -33.85 -5.56
CA ALA A 27 -7.19 -32.91 -6.31
C ALA A 27 -7.70 -31.46 -6.20
N ILE A 28 -9.03 -31.26 -6.21
CA ILE A 28 -9.66 -29.95 -5.99
C ILE A 28 -9.38 -29.43 -4.57
N LEU A 29 -9.50 -30.26 -3.53
CA LEU A 29 -9.17 -29.90 -2.15
C LEU A 29 -7.68 -29.53 -1.97
N ILE A 30 -6.78 -30.19 -2.68
CA ILE A 30 -5.33 -29.88 -2.66
C ILE A 30 -5.04 -28.56 -3.41
N PHE A 31 -5.74 -28.30 -4.51
CA PHE A 31 -5.62 -27.03 -5.25
C PHE A 31 -6.15 -25.83 -4.45
N PHE A 32 -7.25 -25.98 -3.70
CA PHE A 32 -7.79 -24.90 -2.88
C PHE A 32 -6.99 -24.62 -1.60
N THR A 33 -6.33 -25.63 -1.02
CA THR A 33 -5.44 -25.43 0.14
C THR A 33 -4.09 -24.83 -0.25
N GLY A 34 -3.59 -25.12 -1.47
CA GLY A 34 -2.32 -24.58 -1.98
C GLY A 34 -2.34 -23.09 -2.33
N GLN A 35 -3.51 -22.48 -2.56
CA GLN A 35 -3.63 -21.05 -2.88
C GLN A 35 -3.79 -20.15 -1.65
N ALA A 36 -4.02 -20.71 -0.46
CA ALA A 36 -4.33 -19.92 0.74
C ALA A 36 -3.10 -19.34 1.46
N ILE A 37 -1.88 -19.55 0.95
CA ILE A 37 -0.68 -18.87 1.44
C ILE A 37 -0.24 -17.86 0.38
N ALA A 38 -1.14 -16.94 0.04
CA ALA A 38 -0.69 -15.66 -0.49
C ALA A 38 0.16 -15.02 0.61
N GLN A 39 1.39 -14.69 0.27
CA GLN A 39 2.40 -14.15 1.17
C GLN A 39 1.93 -12.78 1.67
N GLN A 40 1.19 -12.71 2.77
CA GLN A 40 0.99 -11.45 3.50
C GLN A 40 2.39 -10.96 3.88
N ALA A 41 2.85 -9.87 3.26
CA ALA A 41 4.06 -9.20 3.69
C ALA A 41 3.96 -8.97 5.21
N PRO A 42 5.00 -9.30 6.00
CA PRO A 42 4.94 -9.10 7.42
C PRO A 42 4.71 -7.61 7.68
N LEU A 43 3.59 -7.30 8.33
CA LEU A 43 3.26 -5.95 8.77
C LEU A 43 4.41 -5.47 9.65
N LEU A 44 5.09 -4.41 9.22
CA LEU A 44 6.14 -3.77 10.01
C LEU A 44 5.52 -3.22 11.30
N PRO A 45 6.26 -3.19 12.42
CA PRO A 45 5.73 -2.67 13.67
C PRO A 45 5.38 -1.20 13.52
N ILE A 46 4.14 -0.85 13.89
CA ILE A 46 3.71 0.54 13.93
C ILE A 46 4.39 1.21 15.12
N VAL A 47 5.09 2.31 14.85
CA VAL A 47 5.77 3.13 15.85
C VAL A 47 5.23 4.54 15.80
N LYS A 48 5.25 5.25 16.93
CA LYS A 48 4.99 6.69 16.92
C LYS A 48 6.20 7.40 16.32
N SER A 49 5.96 8.29 15.36
CA SER A 49 7.01 8.99 14.64
C SER A 49 7.01 10.48 14.94
N ASN A 50 8.19 11.02 15.25
CA ASN A 50 8.41 12.43 15.50
C ASN A 50 9.73 12.88 14.86
N ILE A 51 9.66 13.87 13.98
CA ILE A 51 10.82 14.38 13.25
C ILE A 51 11.07 15.82 13.71
N LYS A 52 12.13 16.02 14.51
CA LYS A 52 12.50 17.35 15.05
C LYS A 52 11.34 18.11 15.73
N GLY A 53 10.50 17.40 16.47
CA GLY A 53 9.35 17.98 17.17
C GLY A 53 8.05 17.98 16.36
N VAL A 54 8.08 17.64 15.07
CA VAL A 54 6.88 17.48 14.24
C VAL A 54 6.33 16.06 14.37
N ASN A 55 5.08 15.93 14.83
CA ASN A 55 4.40 14.65 14.88
C ASN A 55 3.97 14.19 13.48
N ILE A 56 4.19 12.92 13.19
CA ILE A 56 3.75 12.26 11.96
C ILE A 56 2.62 11.30 12.33
N TYR A 57 1.47 11.51 11.69
CA TYR A 57 0.25 10.73 11.91
C TYR A 57 0.19 9.56 10.91
N GLY A 58 -0.67 8.58 11.18
CA GLY A 58 -0.82 7.36 10.40
C GLY A 58 -0.05 6.16 10.94
N GLN A 59 -0.02 5.09 10.13
CA GLN A 59 0.60 3.81 10.46
C GLN A 59 2.12 3.85 10.18
N THR A 60 2.85 4.75 10.86
CA THR A 60 4.29 4.92 10.65
C THR A 60 5.09 3.72 11.15
N VAL A 61 6.18 3.37 10.45
CA VAL A 61 7.02 2.19 10.74
C VAL A 61 8.42 2.56 11.21
N ASP A 62 8.79 3.84 11.13
CA ASP A 62 10.07 4.39 11.61
C ASP A 62 10.00 5.89 11.93
N ASN A 63 11.16 6.47 12.29
CA ASN A 63 11.37 7.91 12.46
C ASN A 63 11.96 8.56 11.19
N GLN A 64 11.50 8.15 10.01
CA GLN A 64 11.83 8.76 8.72
C GLN A 64 10.60 8.83 7.81
N THR A 65 9.42 8.99 8.42
CA THR A 65 8.10 9.13 7.77
C THR A 65 7.63 7.95 6.94
N ARG A 66 8.30 6.78 6.95
CA ARG A 66 7.80 5.59 6.24
C ARG A 66 6.55 5.05 6.92
N CYS A 67 5.66 4.41 6.17
CA CYS A 67 4.43 3.81 6.70
C CYS A 67 4.20 2.38 6.19
N GLN A 68 3.18 1.72 6.74
CA GLN A 68 2.80 0.37 6.30
C GLN A 68 2.45 0.28 4.81
N HIS A 69 1.95 1.36 4.20
CA HIS A 69 1.64 1.40 2.76
C HIS A 69 2.87 1.62 1.89
N TRP A 70 3.81 2.47 2.33
CA TRP A 70 5.00 2.88 1.56
C TRP A 70 6.22 3.00 2.50
N HIS A 71 7.22 2.15 2.29
CA HIS A 71 8.38 2.02 3.18
C HIS A 71 9.67 1.58 2.47
N SER A 72 9.83 1.94 1.19
CA SER A 72 11.15 1.90 0.56
C SER A 72 12.09 2.94 1.17
N ASP A 73 13.38 2.83 0.88
CA ASP A 73 14.37 3.81 1.35
C ASP A 73 14.07 5.23 0.86
N LEU A 74 13.28 5.39 -0.21
CA LEU A 74 12.91 6.66 -0.83
C LEU A 74 11.62 7.29 -0.26
N ASP A 75 10.84 6.55 0.53
CA ASP A 75 9.54 6.99 1.07
C ASP A 75 9.72 7.84 2.35
N VAL A 76 10.57 8.86 2.25
CA VAL A 76 11.06 9.67 3.37
C VAL A 76 10.54 11.10 3.35
N ILE A 77 9.30 11.28 2.87
CA ILE A 77 8.55 12.53 3.04
C ILE A 77 7.25 12.30 3.81
N ALA A 78 6.80 13.33 4.51
CA ALA A 78 5.40 13.45 4.95
C ALA A 78 4.78 14.70 4.33
N ILE A 79 3.50 14.61 3.96
CA ILE A 79 2.73 15.70 3.37
C ILE A 79 1.80 16.29 4.44
N LYS A 80 1.80 17.62 4.58
CA LYS A 80 0.83 18.37 5.38
C LYS A 80 -0.47 18.46 4.59
N PHE A 81 -1.53 17.89 5.13
CA PHE A 81 -2.84 17.90 4.46
C PHE A 81 -3.55 19.24 4.67
N LYS A 82 -4.08 19.83 3.60
CA LYS A 82 -4.76 21.14 3.63
C LYS A 82 -5.95 21.17 4.58
N CYS A 83 -6.67 20.06 4.69
CA CYS A 83 -7.91 19.98 5.49
C CYS A 83 -7.68 20.07 7.00
N CYS A 84 -6.50 19.67 7.51
CA CYS A 84 -6.25 19.57 8.95
C CYS A 84 -4.86 20.02 9.41
N GLU A 85 -3.99 20.44 8.50
CA GLU A 85 -2.64 20.93 8.78
C GLU A 85 -1.73 19.90 9.51
N LYS A 86 -2.09 18.61 9.43
CA LYS A 86 -1.32 17.49 9.98
C LYS A 86 -0.46 16.81 8.93
N TYR A 87 0.69 16.29 9.36
CA TYR A 87 1.61 15.54 8.51
C TYR A 87 1.27 14.05 8.49
N TYR A 88 1.09 13.51 7.28
CA TYR A 88 0.91 12.09 7.03
C TYR A 88 1.94 11.59 6.00
N PRO A 89 2.47 10.36 6.12
CA PRO A 89 3.33 9.73 5.11
C PRO A 89 2.71 9.63 3.72
N CYS A 90 1.39 9.38 3.68
CA CYS A 90 0.66 9.14 2.45
C CYS A 90 -0.85 9.40 2.63
N PHE A 91 -1.56 9.39 1.49
CA PHE A 91 -3.01 9.51 1.42
C PHE A 91 -3.78 8.44 2.18
N SER A 92 -3.40 7.16 2.06
CA SER A 92 -4.08 6.06 2.76
C SER A 92 -3.97 6.18 4.28
N CYS A 93 -2.82 6.62 4.80
CA CYS A 93 -2.66 6.92 6.22
C CYS A 93 -3.62 8.03 6.69
N HIS A 94 -3.87 9.05 5.86
CA HIS A 94 -4.87 10.07 6.16
C HIS A 94 -6.28 9.49 6.12
N GLU A 95 -6.65 8.76 5.06
CA GLU A 95 -8.00 8.16 4.93
C GLU A 95 -8.35 7.20 6.07
N GLU A 96 -7.37 6.48 6.62
CA GLU A 96 -7.58 5.54 7.71
C GLU A 96 -7.78 6.21 9.07
N GLU A 97 -7.15 7.36 9.32
CA GLU A 97 -7.14 8.00 10.65
C GLU A 97 -8.01 9.26 10.73
N ALA A 98 -8.16 10.00 9.63
CA ALA A 98 -8.95 11.22 9.59
C ALA A 98 -10.46 10.92 9.48
N ASP A 99 -11.27 11.68 10.20
CA ASP A 99 -12.73 11.61 10.20
C ASP A 99 -13.38 12.51 9.12
N HIS A 100 -12.57 13.01 8.19
CA HIS A 100 -12.98 13.97 7.17
C HIS A 100 -12.29 13.70 5.83
N LYS A 101 -12.89 14.23 4.76
CA LYS A 101 -12.33 14.11 3.41
C LYS A 101 -11.09 15.00 3.24
N PRO A 102 -10.08 14.53 2.50
CA PRO A 102 -8.92 15.34 2.18
C PRO A 102 -9.28 16.53 1.28
N GLN A 103 -8.53 17.61 1.44
CA GLN A 103 -8.55 18.77 0.55
C GLN A 103 -7.20 18.91 -0.13
N VAL A 104 -7.21 19.37 -1.38
CA VAL A 104 -5.99 19.68 -2.13
C VAL A 104 -5.55 21.11 -1.86
N TRP A 105 -4.24 21.34 -1.84
CA TRP A 105 -3.68 22.69 -1.81
C TRP A 105 -3.92 23.37 -3.17
N PRO A 106 -4.52 24.57 -3.21
CA PRO A 106 -4.64 25.32 -4.45
C PRO A 106 -3.27 25.86 -4.88
N LYS A 107 -3.07 26.03 -6.18
CA LYS A 107 -1.81 26.54 -6.78
C LYS A 107 -1.38 27.87 -6.19
N ALA A 108 -2.33 28.75 -5.88
CA ALA A 108 -2.08 30.04 -5.26
C ALA A 108 -1.39 29.93 -3.86
N GLU A 109 -1.40 28.74 -3.25
CA GLU A 109 -0.82 28.48 -1.94
C GLU A 109 0.42 27.58 -2.00
N PHE A 110 1.04 27.37 -3.17
CA PHE A 110 2.20 26.47 -3.32
C PHE A 110 3.49 26.95 -2.63
N ASP A 111 3.52 28.21 -2.18
CA ASP A 111 4.58 28.72 -1.29
C ASP A 111 4.42 28.22 0.16
N THR A 112 3.36 27.47 0.47
CA THR A 112 3.16 26.87 1.79
C THR A 112 4.15 25.75 2.07
N LYS A 113 4.77 25.79 3.25
CA LYS A 113 5.59 24.70 3.80
C LYS A 113 4.73 23.49 4.12
N ALA A 114 4.53 22.61 3.15
CA ALA A 114 3.66 21.44 3.26
C ALA A 114 4.40 20.11 3.15
N ILE A 115 5.70 20.09 2.88
CA ILE A 115 6.45 18.84 2.68
C ILE A 115 7.55 18.73 3.73
N LEU A 116 7.51 17.70 4.55
CA LEU A 116 8.52 17.44 5.56
C LEU A 116 9.46 16.34 5.09
N CYS A 117 10.76 16.61 5.07
CA CYS A 117 11.77 15.58 4.85
C CYS A 117 11.96 14.75 6.12
N GLY A 118 11.67 13.45 6.07
CA GLY A 118 11.84 12.51 7.18
C GLY A 118 13.30 12.30 7.61
N VAL A 119 14.26 12.53 6.73
CA VAL A 119 15.70 12.35 7.04
C VAL A 119 16.27 13.50 7.85
N CYS A 120 15.99 14.75 7.44
CA CYS A 120 16.59 15.93 8.07
C CYS A 120 15.61 16.84 8.80
N GLY A 121 14.30 16.56 8.74
CA GLY A 121 13.23 17.35 9.35
C GLY A 121 13.06 18.76 8.79
N SER A 122 13.61 19.06 7.61
CA SER A 122 13.33 20.35 6.96
C SER A 122 11.94 20.33 6.34
N GLU A 123 11.15 21.37 6.61
CA GLU A 123 9.93 21.66 5.86
C GLU A 123 10.29 22.43 4.57
N LEU A 124 9.81 21.93 3.44
CA LEU A 124 9.90 22.52 2.11
C LEU A 124 8.53 23.06 1.71
N THR A 125 8.53 24.11 0.89
CA THR A 125 7.31 24.52 0.20
C THR A 125 6.90 23.47 -0.84
N ILE A 126 5.63 23.49 -1.25
CA ILE A 126 5.14 22.62 -2.34
C ILE A 126 5.94 22.88 -3.61
N ALA A 127 6.16 24.17 -3.93
CA ALA A 127 6.96 24.58 -5.08
C ALA A 127 8.44 24.10 -4.99
N GLU A 128 9.09 24.25 -3.82
CA GLU A 128 10.44 23.75 -3.60
C GLU A 128 10.54 22.22 -3.78
N TYR A 129 9.55 21.48 -3.27
CA TYR A 129 9.50 20.03 -3.41
C TYR A 129 9.31 19.60 -4.88
N GLN A 130 8.37 20.22 -5.60
CA GLN A 130 8.12 19.90 -7.00
C GLN A 130 9.32 20.22 -7.91
N ALA A 131 10.08 21.28 -7.58
CA ALA A 131 11.30 21.67 -8.30
C ALA A 131 12.57 20.92 -7.84
N SER A 132 12.47 20.04 -6.84
CA SER A 132 13.64 19.49 -6.13
C SER A 132 14.46 18.45 -6.91
N GLY A 133 13.96 17.95 -8.05
CA GLY A 133 14.58 16.83 -8.75
C GLY A 133 14.54 15.52 -7.96
N ASN A 134 13.53 15.35 -7.10
CA ASN A 134 13.36 14.18 -6.20
C ASN A 134 14.50 14.02 -5.19
N ALA A 135 15.06 15.13 -4.68
CA ALA A 135 16.03 15.09 -3.60
C ALA A 135 15.81 16.25 -2.63
N CYS A 136 16.04 16.03 -1.33
CA CYS A 136 15.93 17.10 -0.36
C CYS A 136 16.98 18.20 -0.65
N PRO A 137 16.60 19.47 -0.88
CA PRO A 137 17.56 20.54 -1.14
C PRO A 137 18.38 20.92 0.11
N LYS A 138 18.08 20.36 1.29
CA LYS A 138 18.78 20.63 2.55
C LYS A 138 19.76 19.52 2.94
N CYS A 139 19.45 18.26 2.66
CA CYS A 139 20.27 17.11 3.08
C CYS A 139 20.58 16.11 1.98
N THR A 140 20.15 16.36 0.74
CA THR A 140 20.38 15.53 -0.45
C THR A 140 19.79 14.11 -0.42
N ALA A 141 19.02 13.75 0.63
CA ALA A 141 18.29 12.49 0.67
C ALA A 141 17.37 12.36 -0.56
N ALA A 142 17.41 11.20 -1.20
CA ALA A 142 16.56 10.90 -2.35
C ALA A 142 15.10 10.72 -1.92
N PHE A 143 14.19 11.26 -2.73
CA PHE A 143 12.74 11.11 -2.59
C PHE A 143 12.21 10.17 -3.66
N ASN A 144 11.09 9.52 -3.39
CA ASN A 144 10.47 8.62 -4.34
C ASN A 144 9.89 9.41 -5.54
N PRO A 145 10.42 9.23 -6.77
CA PRO A 145 9.90 9.91 -7.95
C PRO A 145 8.46 9.50 -8.30
N GLY A 146 8.00 8.33 -7.81
CA GLY A 146 6.64 7.84 -7.94
C GLY A 146 5.60 8.70 -7.23
N CYS A 147 5.98 9.53 -6.25
CA CYS A 147 5.06 10.45 -5.58
C CYS A 147 4.39 11.43 -6.56
N SER A 148 5.10 11.83 -7.62
CA SER A 148 4.59 12.73 -8.67
C SER A 148 3.32 12.24 -9.36
N LYS A 149 3.15 10.91 -9.47
CA LYS A 149 1.95 10.29 -10.06
C LYS A 149 0.69 10.54 -9.23
N HIS A 150 0.84 10.94 -7.97
CA HIS A 150 -0.24 11.12 -7.01
C HIS A 150 -0.45 12.57 -6.60
N TYR A 151 0.16 13.54 -7.30
CA TYR A 151 0.03 14.95 -6.93
C TYR A 151 -1.41 15.44 -6.87
N HIS A 152 -2.28 14.96 -7.75
CA HIS A 152 -3.72 15.26 -7.74
C HIS A 152 -4.45 14.93 -6.43
N LEU A 153 -3.87 14.07 -5.57
CA LEU A 153 -4.44 13.75 -4.25
C LEU A 153 -4.11 14.82 -3.19
N TYR A 154 -3.10 15.66 -3.42
CA TYR A 154 -2.58 16.60 -2.44
C TYR A 154 -2.56 18.05 -2.93
N PHE A 155 -2.39 18.25 -4.24
CA PHE A 155 -2.14 19.54 -4.88
C PHE A 155 -3.05 19.69 -6.09
N GLU A 156 -3.51 20.92 -6.33
CA GLU A 156 -4.18 21.28 -7.57
C GLU A 156 -3.25 21.06 -8.78
N THR A 157 -3.73 20.31 -9.77
CA THR A 157 -3.06 20.08 -11.04
C THR A 157 -3.78 20.82 -12.16
N GLU A 158 -3.12 21.07 -13.30
CA GLU A 158 -3.85 21.52 -14.50
C GLU A 158 -4.72 20.37 -14.99
N ASP A 159 -5.99 20.66 -15.32
CA ASP A 159 -6.87 19.74 -16.05
C ASP A 159 -6.38 19.56 -17.50
#